data_AF-A0A7C7JFI8-F1
#
_entry.id   AF-A0A7C7JFI8-F1
#
_cell.length_a   1.000
_cell.length_b   1.000
_cell.length_c   1.000
_cell.angle_alpha   90.00
_cell.angle_beta   90.00
_cell.angle_gamma   90.00
#
_symmetry.space_group_name_H-M   'P 1'
#
loop_
_entity.id
_entity.type
_entity.pdbx_description
1 polymer ?
#
loop_
_entity_poly.entity_id
_entity_poly.type
_entity_poly.pdbx_seq_one_letter_code
_entity_poly.pdbx_strand_id
1 'polypeptide(L)'
;MKQIVTLLLIALFYIPSSSICAQTTFDVYYQSSVPITGFQFSLNDVIILSAYGGAADEAGFLLNNSSDIVLGFSLVGAFIPPGSGVLVKVEIEGNLADACISNQIIANDVGDSFESIVDGCSVIVVLSGAVHGCTNINACNYDTNAIIDDGTCEFDSCICPEDINGDGVVSVADILELLVEFGCTSGCMTDLNYDGSTNVQDILILLAAFGT
;
A
#
# COMPACT_ATOMS: atom_id res chain seq x y z
N MET A 1 -22.84 -38.68 59.91
CA MET A 1 -22.65 -39.15 58.53
C MET A 1 -23.68 -38.56 57.53
N LYS A 2 -24.16 -37.33 57.74
CA LYS A 2 -25.15 -36.67 56.85
C LYS A 2 -24.84 -35.21 56.49
N GLN A 3 -23.66 -34.69 56.86
CA GLN A 3 -23.25 -33.30 56.57
C GLN A 3 -22.05 -33.20 55.62
N ILE A 4 -21.54 -34.32 55.10
CA ILE A 4 -20.35 -34.32 54.22
C ILE A 4 -20.72 -34.50 52.73
N VAL A 5 -21.95 -34.90 52.42
CA VAL A 5 -22.37 -35.20 51.02
C VAL A 5 -23.00 -34.00 50.31
N THR A 6 -23.39 -32.94 51.02
CA THR A 6 -23.97 -31.72 50.41
C THR A 6 -22.92 -30.71 49.94
N LEU A 7 -21.64 -30.86 50.32
CA LEU A 7 -20.57 -29.93 49.94
C LEU A 7 -19.79 -30.35 48.68
N LEU A 8 -20.01 -31.55 48.15
CA LEU A 8 -19.31 -32.05 46.95
C LEU A 8 -20.07 -31.81 45.63
N LEU A 9 -21.33 -31.34 45.69
CA LEU A 9 -22.14 -31.03 44.51
C LEU A 9 -22.17 -29.53 44.14
N ILE A 10 -21.55 -28.67 44.94
CA ILE A 10 -21.46 -27.21 44.68
C ILE A 10 -20.09 -26.83 44.09
N ALA A 11 -19.09 -27.73 44.15
CA ALA A 11 -17.77 -27.51 43.53
C ALA A 11 -17.74 -27.78 42.00
N LEU A 12 -18.88 -28.13 41.38
CA LEU A 12 -19.02 -28.27 39.93
C LEU A 12 -19.73 -27.07 39.26
N PHE A 13 -20.10 -26.04 40.02
CA PHE A 13 -20.76 -24.83 39.48
C PHE A 13 -20.17 -23.51 39.96
N TYR A 14 -18.96 -23.50 40.54
CA TYR A 14 -18.27 -22.25 40.90
C TYR A 14 -16.99 -22.09 40.07
N ILE A 15 -17.17 -21.86 38.77
CA ILE A 15 -16.12 -21.23 37.96
C ILE A 15 -16.24 -19.72 38.25
N PRO A 16 -15.22 -19.04 38.78
CA PRO A 16 -15.27 -17.61 39.03
C PRO A 16 -15.53 -16.88 37.70
N SER A 17 -16.62 -16.12 37.67
CA SER A 17 -17.12 -15.37 36.51
C SER A 17 -16.32 -14.09 36.26
N SER A 18 -15.03 -14.24 35.93
CA SER A 18 -14.19 -13.14 35.44
C SER A 18 -12.99 -13.68 34.66
N SER A 19 -13.25 -14.40 33.57
CA SER A 19 -12.46 -14.49 32.32
C SER A 19 -12.99 -15.65 31.46
N ILE A 20 -14.24 -15.55 31.02
CA ILE A 20 -14.71 -16.33 29.86
C ILE A 20 -14.12 -15.59 28.65
N CYS A 21 -13.16 -16.20 27.97
CA CYS A 21 -12.66 -15.73 26.70
C CYS A 21 -13.85 -15.62 25.74
N ALA A 22 -14.28 -14.39 25.40
CA ALA A 22 -15.35 -14.20 24.44
C ALA A 22 -14.82 -14.67 23.08
N GLN A 23 -15.25 -15.87 22.65
CA GLN A 23 -14.96 -16.38 21.32
C GLN A 23 -15.94 -15.75 20.35
N THR A 24 -15.41 -15.21 19.27
CA THR A 24 -16.21 -14.58 18.23
C THR A 24 -15.61 -14.89 16.87
N THR A 25 -16.41 -14.72 15.83
CA THR A 25 -15.98 -14.92 14.45
C THR A 25 -15.64 -13.59 13.82
N PHE A 26 -14.40 -13.48 13.32
CA PHE A 26 -13.93 -12.40 12.49
C PHE A 26 -13.95 -12.85 11.03
N ASP A 27 -14.86 -12.27 10.23
CA ASP A 27 -14.95 -12.55 8.81
C ASP A 27 -13.91 -11.72 8.05
N VAL A 28 -13.01 -12.40 7.33
CA VAL A 28 -12.05 -11.76 6.43
C VAL A 28 -12.65 -11.73 5.03
N TYR A 29 -12.69 -10.54 4.44
CA TYR A 29 -13.20 -10.30 3.10
C TYR A 29 -12.06 -10.12 2.11
N TYR A 30 -12.31 -10.40 0.84
CA TYR A 30 -11.39 -10.08 -0.25
C TYR A 30 -12.09 -9.31 -1.36
N GLN A 31 -11.28 -8.56 -2.10
CA GLN A 31 -11.63 -8.02 -3.41
C GLN A 31 -10.42 -8.19 -4.34
N SER A 32 -10.61 -8.92 -5.43
CA SER A 32 -9.55 -9.20 -6.39
C SER A 32 -10.07 -9.22 -7.82
N SER A 33 -9.32 -8.64 -8.75
CA SER A 33 -9.53 -8.78 -10.20
C SER A 33 -8.81 -9.99 -10.79
N VAL A 34 -8.01 -10.70 -9.99
CA VAL A 34 -7.21 -11.86 -10.40
C VAL A 34 -7.44 -13.09 -9.50
N PRO A 35 -7.15 -14.30 -10.00
CA PRO A 35 -7.20 -15.51 -9.17
C PRO A 35 -6.20 -15.45 -8.02
N ILE A 36 -6.59 -15.94 -6.84
CA ILE A 36 -5.71 -16.08 -5.66
C ILE A 36 -5.39 -17.56 -5.49
N THR A 37 -4.12 -17.93 -5.42
CA THR A 37 -3.67 -19.34 -5.29
C THR A 37 -3.15 -19.69 -3.91
N GLY A 38 -2.90 -18.68 -3.09
CA GLY A 38 -2.48 -18.81 -1.70
C GLY A 38 -2.63 -17.48 -0.99
N PHE A 39 -2.77 -17.53 0.34
CA PHE A 39 -2.75 -16.33 1.16
C PHE A 39 -2.16 -16.61 2.54
N GLN A 40 -1.60 -15.57 3.13
CA GLN A 40 -1.26 -15.48 4.54
C GLN A 40 -1.72 -14.12 5.04
N PHE A 41 -2.14 -14.03 6.30
CA PHE A 41 -2.24 -12.76 7.01
C PHE A 41 -2.13 -12.98 8.52
N SER A 42 -1.88 -11.90 9.24
CA SER A 42 -1.93 -11.83 10.69
C SER A 42 -3.14 -11.07 11.18
N LEU A 43 -3.58 -11.37 12.41
CA LEU A 43 -4.54 -10.52 13.14
C LEU A 43 -3.84 -9.93 14.35
N ASN A 44 -3.94 -8.60 14.51
CA ASN A 44 -3.40 -7.89 15.66
C ASN A 44 -4.42 -7.89 16.81
N ASP A 45 -3.90 -7.79 18.04
CA ASP A 45 -4.66 -7.54 19.29
C ASP A 45 -5.69 -8.62 19.68
N VAL A 46 -5.70 -9.75 18.96
CA VAL A 46 -6.55 -10.91 19.22
C VAL A 46 -5.77 -12.20 19.03
N ILE A 47 -6.26 -13.29 19.63
CA ILE A 47 -5.68 -14.63 19.48
C ILE A 47 -6.54 -15.42 18.51
N ILE A 48 -5.94 -16.00 17.48
CA ILE A 48 -6.59 -16.89 16.54
C ILE A 48 -6.71 -18.30 17.14
N LEU A 49 -7.92 -18.85 17.09
CA LEU A 49 -8.24 -20.20 17.54
C LEU A 49 -8.38 -21.17 16.37
N SER A 50 -9.09 -20.74 15.31
CA SER A 50 -9.29 -21.56 14.10
C SER A 50 -9.57 -20.69 12.87
N ALA A 51 -9.33 -21.24 11.68
CA ALA A 51 -9.70 -20.63 10.40
C ALA A 51 -10.46 -21.64 9.53
N TYR A 52 -11.61 -21.24 8.97
CA TYR A 52 -12.51 -22.13 8.23
C TYR A 52 -13.45 -21.36 7.29
N GLY A 53 -14.12 -22.08 6.38
CA GLY A 53 -15.18 -21.53 5.52
C GLY A 53 -14.71 -20.46 4.52
N GLY A 54 -15.68 -19.75 3.94
CA GLY A 54 -15.44 -18.74 2.92
C GLY A 54 -15.04 -19.32 1.57
N ALA A 55 -14.64 -18.44 0.65
CA ALA A 55 -14.22 -18.81 -0.69
C ALA A 55 -12.99 -19.74 -0.70
N ALA A 56 -12.13 -19.67 0.32
CA ALA A 56 -10.98 -20.55 0.45
C ALA A 56 -11.39 -22.02 0.68
N ASP A 57 -12.29 -22.28 1.62
CA ASP A 57 -12.79 -23.62 1.93
C ASP A 57 -13.63 -24.17 0.74
N GLU A 58 -14.47 -23.32 0.12
CA GLU A 58 -15.22 -23.68 -1.09
C GLU A 58 -14.32 -24.04 -2.28
N ALA A 59 -13.16 -23.39 -2.41
CA ALA A 59 -12.14 -23.71 -3.41
C ALA A 59 -11.26 -24.91 -3.02
N GLY A 60 -11.46 -25.50 -1.83
CA GLY A 60 -10.71 -26.66 -1.35
C GLY A 60 -9.29 -26.33 -0.88
N PHE A 61 -9.09 -25.13 -0.33
CA PHE A 61 -7.81 -24.76 0.28
C PHE A 61 -7.61 -25.48 1.61
N LEU A 62 -6.37 -25.87 1.89
CA LEU A 62 -5.96 -26.24 3.24
C LEU A 62 -5.78 -24.97 4.05
N LEU A 63 -6.58 -24.83 5.11
CA LEU A 63 -6.50 -23.74 6.07
C LEU A 63 -5.75 -24.22 7.32
N ASN A 64 -4.76 -23.44 7.72
CA ASN A 64 -4.00 -23.65 8.95
C ASN A 64 -3.82 -22.31 9.66
N ASN A 65 -3.65 -22.35 10.98
CA ASN A 65 -3.43 -21.16 11.78
C ASN A 65 -2.48 -21.42 12.95
N SER A 66 -1.78 -20.38 13.37
CA SER A 66 -1.20 -20.26 14.70
C SER A 66 -2.11 -19.38 15.57
N SER A 67 -1.58 -18.79 16.65
CA SER A 67 -2.29 -17.77 17.42
C SER A 67 -2.38 -16.43 16.68
N ASP A 68 -1.50 -16.18 15.70
CA ASP A 68 -1.32 -14.82 15.14
C ASP A 68 -1.36 -14.81 13.61
N ILE A 69 -1.29 -15.98 12.95
CA ILE A 69 -1.23 -16.11 11.49
C ILE A 69 -2.30 -17.09 11.02
N VAL A 70 -2.99 -16.73 9.94
CA VAL A 70 -3.78 -17.64 9.10
C VAL A 70 -3.04 -17.85 7.78
N LEU A 71 -2.96 -19.10 7.35
CA LEU A 71 -2.37 -19.51 6.07
C LEU A 71 -3.36 -20.41 5.32
N GLY A 72 -3.61 -20.07 4.06
CA GLY A 72 -4.44 -20.84 3.15
C GLY A 72 -3.70 -21.14 1.84
N PHE A 73 -3.65 -22.41 1.44
CA PHE A 73 -3.02 -22.83 0.18
C PHE A 73 -3.70 -24.06 -0.43
N SER A 74 -3.52 -24.28 -1.74
CA SER A 74 -3.99 -25.50 -2.41
C SER A 74 -2.82 -26.43 -2.77
N LEU A 75 -2.93 -27.72 -2.42
CA LEU A 75 -1.98 -28.76 -2.89
C LEU A 75 -2.26 -29.25 -4.31
N VAL A 76 -3.44 -28.95 -4.85
CA VAL A 76 -3.89 -29.43 -6.17
C VAL A 76 -3.92 -28.31 -7.20
N GLY A 77 -3.39 -27.13 -6.87
CA GLY A 77 -3.40 -25.95 -7.74
C GLY A 77 -4.79 -25.34 -7.93
N ALA A 78 -5.70 -25.51 -6.97
CA ALA A 78 -6.96 -24.77 -6.98
C ALA A 78 -6.72 -23.29 -6.70
N PHE A 79 -7.64 -22.44 -7.15
CA PHE A 79 -7.58 -21.00 -6.97
C PHE A 79 -8.94 -20.47 -6.51
N ILE A 80 -8.91 -19.35 -5.79
CA ILE A 80 -10.09 -18.55 -5.46
C ILE A 80 -10.34 -17.61 -6.66
N PRO A 81 -11.54 -17.64 -7.28
CA PRO A 81 -11.82 -16.82 -8.46
C PRO A 81 -11.76 -15.31 -8.20
N PRO A 82 -11.48 -14.49 -9.24
CA PRO A 82 -11.68 -13.05 -9.19
C PRO A 82 -13.10 -12.69 -8.73
N GLY A 83 -13.23 -11.65 -7.91
CA GLY A 83 -14.48 -11.20 -7.34
C GLY A 83 -14.29 -10.60 -5.96
N SER A 84 -15.38 -10.55 -5.20
CA SER A 84 -15.38 -10.16 -3.80
C SER A 84 -16.29 -11.05 -2.97
N GLY A 85 -16.00 -11.16 -1.67
CA GLY A 85 -16.75 -11.99 -0.74
C GLY A 85 -15.97 -12.28 0.54
N VAL A 86 -16.46 -13.23 1.35
CA VAL A 86 -15.74 -13.74 2.52
C VAL A 86 -14.64 -14.68 2.03
N LEU A 87 -13.38 -14.30 2.26
CA LEU A 87 -12.22 -15.13 1.96
C LEU A 87 -12.16 -16.34 2.88
N VAL A 88 -12.20 -16.08 4.19
CA VAL A 88 -12.12 -17.06 5.27
C VAL A 88 -12.76 -16.48 6.53
N LYS A 89 -13.30 -17.35 7.39
CA LYS A 89 -13.78 -16.99 8.72
C LYS A 89 -12.77 -17.41 9.77
N VAL A 90 -12.51 -16.54 10.73
CA VAL A 90 -11.51 -16.78 11.77
C VAL A 90 -12.20 -16.75 13.13
N GLU A 91 -12.11 -17.84 13.87
CA GLU A 91 -12.50 -17.86 15.27
C GLU A 91 -11.37 -17.26 16.10
N ILE A 92 -11.70 -16.26 16.92
CA ILE A 92 -10.74 -15.51 17.72
C ILE A 92 -11.16 -15.46 19.18
N GLU A 93 -10.17 -15.29 20.05
CA GLU A 93 -10.30 -14.88 21.44
C GLU A 93 -9.83 -13.42 21.57
N GLY A 94 -10.70 -12.56 22.10
CA GLY A 94 -10.42 -11.14 22.26
C GLY A 94 -11.63 -10.27 21.91
N ASN A 95 -11.41 -8.98 21.76
CA ASN A 95 -12.45 -8.05 21.33
C ASN A 95 -12.44 -7.94 19.79
N LEU A 96 -13.59 -8.21 19.17
CA LEU A 96 -13.75 -8.14 17.71
C LEU A 96 -13.40 -6.75 17.15
N ALA A 97 -13.65 -5.68 17.90
CA ALA A 97 -13.42 -4.32 17.47
C ALA A 97 -11.92 -3.95 17.39
N ASP A 98 -11.06 -4.71 18.07
CA ASP A 98 -9.62 -4.48 18.11
C ASP A 98 -8.89 -5.35 17.05
N ALA A 99 -9.54 -6.39 16.52
CA ALA A 99 -8.98 -7.27 15.51
C ALA A 99 -8.74 -6.53 14.19
N CYS A 100 -7.50 -6.56 13.71
CA CYS A 100 -7.14 -5.94 12.43
C CYS A 100 -6.13 -6.79 11.65
N ILE A 101 -6.36 -6.91 10.34
CA ILE A 101 -5.46 -7.62 9.43
C ILE A 101 -4.13 -6.87 9.31
N SER A 102 -3.03 -7.63 9.36
CA SER A 102 -1.68 -7.15 9.09
C SER A 102 -0.86 -8.22 8.35
N ASN A 103 0.31 -7.84 7.82
CA ASN A 103 1.27 -8.78 7.22
C ASN A 103 0.66 -9.72 6.16
N GLN A 104 -0.29 -9.21 5.38
CA GLN A 104 -0.95 -9.98 4.33
C GLN A 104 0.03 -10.29 3.19
N ILE A 105 -0.03 -11.52 2.69
CA ILE A 105 0.69 -11.98 1.50
C ILE A 105 -0.33 -12.73 0.66
N ILE A 106 -0.50 -12.32 -0.60
CA ILE A 106 -1.46 -12.94 -1.52
C ILE A 106 -0.68 -13.51 -2.69
N ALA A 107 -0.73 -14.82 -2.91
CA ALA A 107 0.08 -15.49 -3.92
C ALA A 107 -0.65 -15.62 -5.27
N ASN A 108 0.15 -15.58 -6.34
CA ASN A 108 -0.25 -15.91 -7.71
C ASN A 108 0.10 -17.36 -8.08
N ASP A 109 -0.28 -17.79 -9.27
CA ASP A 109 -0.08 -19.15 -9.78
C ASP A 109 1.39 -19.52 -10.07
N VAL A 110 2.29 -18.55 -10.06
CA VAL A 110 3.74 -18.73 -10.23
C VAL A 110 4.48 -18.76 -8.88
N GLY A 111 3.78 -18.48 -7.78
CA GLY A 111 4.33 -18.45 -6.42
C GLY A 111 4.90 -17.09 -5.99
N ASP A 112 4.71 -16.05 -6.79
CA ASP A 112 5.02 -14.67 -6.40
C ASP A 112 3.84 -14.07 -5.61
N SER A 113 4.10 -13.01 -4.85
CA SER A 113 3.06 -12.25 -4.16
C SER A 113 2.51 -11.11 -5.01
N PHE A 114 1.19 -10.93 -5.01
CA PHE A 114 0.53 -9.71 -5.42
C PHE A 114 0.67 -8.63 -4.34
N GLU A 115 0.77 -7.39 -4.80
CA GLU A 115 0.54 -6.23 -3.94
C GLU A 115 -0.90 -6.24 -3.41
N SER A 116 -1.06 -5.97 -2.13
CA SER A 116 -2.37 -5.93 -1.50
C SER A 116 -2.40 -4.96 -0.34
N ILE A 117 -3.55 -4.31 -0.15
CA ILE A 117 -3.80 -3.38 0.95
C ILE A 117 -4.94 -3.90 1.82
N VAL A 118 -4.95 -3.46 3.08
CA VAL A 118 -6.07 -3.70 3.99
C VAL A 118 -6.95 -2.46 4.00
N ASP A 119 -8.23 -2.64 3.64
CA ASP A 119 -9.25 -1.60 3.78
C ASP A 119 -10.07 -1.84 5.07
N GLY A 120 -10.18 -0.79 5.88
CA GLY A 120 -10.66 -0.87 7.25
C GLY A 120 -9.73 -1.73 8.10
N CYS A 121 -10.15 -2.96 8.38
CA CYS A 121 -9.38 -3.95 9.13
C CYS A 121 -9.67 -5.40 8.71
N SER A 122 -10.67 -5.61 7.85
CA SER A 122 -11.20 -6.94 7.52
C SER A 122 -11.23 -7.24 6.03
N VAL A 123 -10.93 -6.25 5.16
CA VAL A 123 -10.98 -6.42 3.70
C VAL A 123 -9.57 -6.40 3.13
N ILE A 124 -9.17 -7.46 2.46
CA ILE A 124 -7.94 -7.51 1.66
C ILE A 124 -8.27 -7.13 0.22
N VAL A 125 -7.70 -6.04 -0.27
CA VAL A 125 -7.82 -5.60 -1.67
C VAL A 125 -6.56 -5.99 -2.41
N VAL A 126 -6.68 -6.88 -3.39
CA VAL A 126 -5.58 -7.35 -4.23
C VAL A 126 -5.40 -6.40 -5.40
N LEU A 127 -4.24 -5.76 -5.48
CA LEU A 127 -3.90 -4.79 -6.50
C LEU A 127 -3.17 -5.50 -7.63
N SER A 128 -3.92 -6.11 -8.55
CA SER A 128 -3.34 -6.59 -9.80
C SER A 128 -3.18 -5.44 -10.77
N GLY A 129 -1.92 -5.13 -11.13
CA GLY A 129 -1.60 -4.08 -12.11
C GLY A 129 -1.52 -2.67 -11.53
N ALA A 130 -1.19 -2.53 -10.23
CA ALA A 130 -0.85 -1.23 -9.68
C ALA A 130 0.28 -0.60 -10.52
N VAL A 131 -0.04 0.50 -11.20
CA VAL A 131 0.96 1.27 -11.93
C VAL A 131 1.80 1.99 -10.89
N HIS A 132 3.08 1.66 -10.90
CA HIS A 132 4.10 2.31 -10.10
C HIS A 132 4.64 3.50 -10.91
N GLY A 133 4.79 4.64 -10.25
CA GLY A 133 5.32 5.86 -10.85
C GLY A 133 5.16 7.03 -9.89
N CYS A 134 5.65 8.20 -10.27
CA CYS A 134 5.54 9.36 -9.40
C CYS A 134 4.08 9.80 -9.23
N THR A 135 3.58 9.81 -7.99
CA THR A 135 2.20 10.23 -7.67
C THR A 135 2.09 11.70 -7.28
N ASN A 136 3.19 12.45 -7.25
CA ASN A 136 3.20 13.86 -6.87
C ASN A 136 2.90 14.75 -8.09
N ILE A 137 1.77 15.47 -8.06
CA ILE A 137 1.33 16.35 -9.16
C ILE A 137 2.31 17.48 -9.49
N ASN A 138 3.18 17.85 -8.56
CA ASN A 138 4.18 18.90 -8.77
C ASN A 138 5.52 18.36 -9.31
N ALA A 139 5.67 17.05 -9.49
CA ALA A 139 6.85 16.46 -10.07
C ALA A 139 6.79 16.49 -11.60
N CYS A 140 7.96 16.63 -12.22
CA CYS A 140 8.14 16.69 -13.67
C CYS A 140 7.77 15.38 -14.36
N ASN A 141 7.97 14.25 -13.68
CA ASN A 141 7.63 12.92 -14.13
C ASN A 141 6.34 12.36 -13.49
N TYR A 142 5.42 13.24 -13.07
CA TYR A 142 4.12 12.83 -12.53
C TYR A 142 3.38 11.89 -13.50
N ASP A 143 3.02 10.69 -13.04
CA ASP A 143 2.23 9.73 -13.80
C ASP A 143 0.79 9.71 -13.28
N THR A 144 -0.14 10.17 -14.13
CA THR A 144 -1.57 10.19 -13.82
C THR A 144 -2.18 8.79 -13.61
N ASN A 145 -1.53 7.73 -14.08
CA ASN A 145 -1.98 6.36 -13.90
C ASN A 145 -1.36 5.71 -12.65
N ALA A 146 -0.29 6.28 -12.10
CA ALA A 146 0.37 5.74 -10.92
C ALA A 146 -0.53 5.89 -9.69
N ILE A 147 -0.74 4.77 -9.00
CA ILE A 147 -1.50 4.71 -7.75
C ILE A 147 -0.60 4.45 -6.54
N ILE A 148 0.65 4.10 -6.77
CA ILE A 148 1.69 3.86 -5.76
C ILE A 148 2.93 4.63 -6.19
N ASP A 149 3.45 5.47 -5.29
CA ASP A 149 4.72 6.17 -5.48
C ASP A 149 5.87 5.16 -5.41
N ASP A 150 6.68 5.11 -6.46
CA ASP A 150 7.87 4.26 -6.53
C ASP A 150 9.15 4.98 -6.07
N GLY A 151 9.01 6.22 -5.58
CA GLY A 151 10.12 7.04 -5.11
C GLY A 151 10.95 7.63 -6.25
N THR A 152 10.45 7.60 -7.48
CA THR A 152 11.14 8.16 -8.65
C THR A 152 10.78 9.61 -8.96
N CYS A 153 9.93 10.26 -8.16
CA CYS A 153 9.55 11.66 -8.37
C CYS A 153 10.76 12.59 -8.54
N GLU A 154 10.81 13.30 -9.68
CA GLU A 154 11.82 14.28 -10.03
C GLU A 154 11.19 15.67 -10.11
N PHE A 155 11.85 16.67 -9.55
CA PHE A 155 11.33 18.05 -9.49
C PHE A 155 12.11 19.05 -10.34
N ASP A 156 13.27 18.64 -10.87
CA ASP A 156 14.19 19.55 -11.53
C ASP A 156 14.19 19.42 -13.07
N SER A 157 13.79 18.28 -13.64
CA SER A 157 13.89 18.05 -15.11
C SER A 157 12.92 18.88 -15.96
N CYS A 158 11.85 19.40 -15.37
CA CYS A 158 10.91 20.32 -15.98
C CYS A 158 11.24 21.79 -15.66
N ILE A 159 12.25 22.03 -14.83
CA ILE A 159 12.84 23.35 -14.68
C ILE A 159 13.88 23.45 -15.80
N CYS A 160 13.54 24.16 -16.86
CA CYS A 160 14.49 24.59 -17.87
C CYS A 160 15.01 25.96 -17.43
N PRO A 161 16.26 26.10 -16.93
CA PRO A 161 16.82 27.40 -16.57
C PRO A 161 16.75 28.41 -17.73
N GLU A 162 16.70 27.91 -18.97
CA GLU A 162 16.58 28.67 -20.20
C GLU A 162 15.16 29.21 -20.49
N ASP A 163 14.11 28.66 -19.87
CA ASP A 163 12.75 29.23 -19.88
C ASP A 163 12.62 30.23 -18.73
N ILE A 164 13.14 31.43 -18.99
CA ILE A 164 13.31 32.48 -17.98
C ILE A 164 11.95 33.03 -17.53
N ASN A 165 10.98 33.08 -18.45
CA ASN A 165 9.66 33.64 -18.15
C ASN A 165 8.66 32.58 -17.63
N GLY A 166 8.99 31.30 -17.72
CA GLY A 166 8.23 30.18 -17.19
C GLY A 166 6.95 29.87 -17.96
N ASP A 167 6.87 30.19 -19.25
CA ASP A 167 5.70 29.90 -20.10
C ASP A 167 5.74 28.49 -20.72
N GLY A 168 6.79 27.72 -20.41
CA GLY A 168 6.97 26.34 -20.82
C GLY A 168 7.58 26.20 -22.21
N VAL A 169 8.14 27.26 -22.81
CA VAL A 169 8.87 27.20 -24.08
C VAL A 169 10.11 28.08 -24.06
N VAL A 170 11.25 27.59 -24.56
CA VAL A 170 12.45 28.44 -24.72
C VAL A 170 12.35 29.21 -26.04
N SER A 171 12.05 30.49 -25.96
CA SER A 171 11.66 31.30 -27.11
C SER A 171 12.39 32.65 -27.18
N VAL A 172 11.96 33.50 -28.13
CA VAL A 172 12.47 34.88 -28.21
C VAL A 172 12.10 35.67 -26.95
N ALA A 173 11.00 35.32 -26.26
CA ALA A 173 10.62 35.98 -25.02
C ALA A 173 11.71 35.82 -23.94
N ASP A 174 12.28 34.62 -23.81
CA ASP A 174 13.35 34.32 -22.85
C ASP A 174 14.66 35.01 -23.22
N ILE A 175 14.98 35.06 -24.52
CA ILE A 175 16.13 35.86 -24.99
C ILE A 175 15.95 37.31 -24.58
N LEU A 176 14.75 37.88 -24.77
CA LEU A 176 14.50 39.27 -24.42
C LEU A 176 14.63 39.51 -22.92
N GLU A 177 14.25 38.54 -22.08
CA GLU A 177 14.41 38.62 -20.63
C GLU A 177 15.87 38.51 -20.18
N LEU A 178 16.65 37.57 -20.74
CA LEU A 178 18.10 37.49 -20.52
C LEU A 178 18.79 38.82 -20.90
N LEU A 179 18.38 39.40 -22.03
CA LEU A 179 18.94 40.67 -22.50
C LEU A 179 18.62 41.87 -21.60
N VAL A 180 17.64 41.77 -20.68
CA VAL A 180 17.39 42.81 -19.67
C VAL A 180 18.59 42.97 -18.73
N GLU A 181 19.29 41.89 -18.41
CA GLU A 181 20.42 41.89 -17.49
C GLU A 181 21.78 41.71 -18.20
N PHE A 182 21.83 41.78 -19.53
CA PHE A 182 23.09 41.58 -20.26
C PHE A 182 24.17 42.57 -19.82
N GLY A 183 25.32 42.03 -19.40
CA GLY A 183 26.43 42.78 -18.81
C GLY A 183 26.35 42.94 -17.29
N CYS A 184 25.36 42.32 -16.62
CA CYS A 184 25.33 42.22 -15.16
C CYS A 184 26.56 41.43 -14.65
N THR A 185 27.10 41.83 -13.49
CA THR A 185 28.29 41.21 -12.86
C THR A 185 28.12 40.95 -11.36
N SER A 186 26.90 41.05 -10.82
CA SER A 186 26.59 40.73 -9.43
C SER A 186 25.08 40.60 -9.22
N GLY A 187 24.63 39.50 -8.60
CA GLY A 187 23.21 39.30 -8.29
C GLY A 187 22.32 39.15 -9.53
N CYS A 188 22.87 38.62 -10.61
CA CYS A 188 22.18 38.43 -11.88
C CYS A 188 21.25 37.22 -11.77
N MET A 189 19.97 37.40 -12.10
CA MET A 189 18.97 36.33 -12.05
C MET A 189 19.01 35.45 -13.31
N THR A 190 19.55 35.99 -14.39
CA THR A 190 19.64 35.34 -15.72
C THR A 190 21.04 34.81 -16.06
N ASP A 191 21.87 34.60 -15.03
CA ASP A 191 23.17 33.93 -15.12
C ASP A 191 22.96 32.41 -15.12
N LEU A 192 23.00 31.80 -16.31
CA LEU A 192 22.61 30.41 -16.54
C LEU A 192 23.77 29.44 -16.29
N ASN A 193 25.01 29.90 -16.37
CA ASN A 193 26.20 29.09 -16.07
C ASN A 193 26.73 29.29 -14.63
N TYR A 194 26.14 30.21 -13.88
CA TYR A 194 26.50 30.59 -12.52
C TYR A 194 27.95 31.09 -12.38
N ASP A 195 28.48 31.78 -13.39
CA ASP A 195 29.82 32.38 -13.37
C ASP A 195 29.87 33.77 -12.71
N GLY A 196 28.70 34.29 -12.32
CA GLY A 196 28.50 35.57 -11.68
C GLY A 196 28.23 36.72 -12.65
N SER A 197 28.13 36.47 -13.97
CA SER A 197 27.89 37.51 -14.98
C SER A 197 26.98 37.08 -16.11
N THR A 198 25.88 37.80 -16.37
CA THR A 198 25.06 37.57 -17.58
C THR A 198 25.77 38.10 -18.82
N ASN A 199 26.22 37.22 -19.72
CA ASN A 199 27.01 37.56 -20.89
C ASN A 199 26.72 36.65 -22.10
N VAL A 200 27.63 36.62 -23.10
CA VAL A 200 27.46 35.82 -24.32
C VAL A 200 27.41 34.32 -24.03
N GLN A 201 28.07 33.86 -22.97
CA GLN A 201 28.04 32.46 -22.55
C GLN A 201 26.61 32.04 -22.17
N ASP A 202 25.87 32.88 -21.45
CA ASP A 202 24.47 32.62 -21.07
C ASP A 202 23.54 32.64 -22.28
N ILE A 203 23.75 33.58 -23.21
CA ILE A 203 23.01 33.58 -24.49
C ILE A 203 23.22 32.26 -25.24
N LEU A 204 24.45 31.73 -25.27
CA LEU A 204 24.74 30.47 -25.95
C LEU A 204 24.08 29.27 -25.27
N ILE A 205 23.94 29.30 -23.95
CA ILE A 205 23.21 28.26 -23.19
C ILE A 205 21.73 28.31 -23.53
N LEU A 206 21.10 29.49 -23.46
CA LEU A 206 19.71 29.66 -23.86
C LEU A 206 19.48 29.23 -25.32
N LEU A 207 20.33 29.65 -26.24
CA LEU A 207 20.21 29.28 -27.65
C LEU A 207 20.42 27.79 -27.93
N ALA A 208 21.12 27.07 -27.05
CA ALA A 208 21.26 25.62 -27.17
C ALA A 208 19.95 24.88 -26.87
N ALA A 209 19.05 25.48 -26.09
CA ALA A 209 17.71 24.97 -25.80
C ALA A 209 16.60 25.65 -26.63
N PHE A 210 16.94 26.56 -27.56
CA PHE A 210 15.92 27.34 -28.26
C PHE A 210 14.94 26.49 -29.07
N GLY A 211 13.64 26.69 -28.81
CA GLY A 211 12.53 26.00 -29.47
C GLY A 211 12.15 24.66 -28.83
N THR A 212 12.69 24.33 -27.66
CA THR A 212 12.21 23.21 -26.81
C THR A 212 11.03 23.63 -25.94
#